data_AF-A0A7Y9Z9A4-F1
#
_entry.id   AF-A0A7Y9Z9A4-F1
#
_cell.length_a   1.000
_cell.length_b   1.000
_cell.length_c   1.000
_cell.angle_alpha   90.00
_cell.angle_beta   90.00
_cell.angle_gamma   90.00
#
_symmetry.space_group_name_H-M   'P 1'
#
loop_
_entity.id
_entity.type
_entity.pdbx_description
1 polymer ?
#
loop_
_entity_poly.entity_id
_entity_poly.type
_entity_poly.pdbx_seq_one_letter_code
_entity_poly.pdbx_strand_id
1 'polypeptide(L)'
;MSTTSANADEESLRPPTSAGWFVLVYRIPSEPTRLRATAWRRLKSLGAVYLQNSVAALPITPAAERALRKLQHDITEMSGTAILMRSSVLVGESHVLAIFQAARTDEYEEIVDRCSGFLAELQKEYDKQHFTYAELEENEVDHTKLVNWLAKVQARDEFVAPGRAEAEAAIKECETALEEYAARVYVEEPEGH
;
A
#
# COMPACT_ATOMS: atom_id res chain seq x y z
N MET A 1 -8.78 -12.86 58.71
CA MET A 1 -9.73 -12.35 57.69
C MET A 1 -8.92 -11.44 56.78
N SER A 2 -8.49 -11.98 55.64
CA SER A 2 -7.65 -11.29 54.66
C SER A 2 -8.23 -11.53 53.27
N THR A 3 -8.63 -10.44 52.63
CA THR A 3 -9.08 -10.29 51.24
C THR A 3 -8.95 -8.78 51.00
N THR A 4 -8.40 -8.22 49.93
CA THR A 4 -8.03 -8.67 48.60
C THR A 4 -7.10 -7.60 48.05
N SER A 5 -5.94 -7.96 47.53
CA SER A 5 -5.14 -7.08 46.67
C SER A 5 -4.36 -7.95 45.69
N ALA A 6 -5.03 -8.34 44.62
CA ALA A 6 -4.41 -8.95 43.45
C ALA A 6 -5.31 -8.60 42.25
N ASN A 7 -5.07 -7.44 41.63
CA ASN A 7 -5.70 -7.07 40.37
C ASN A 7 -4.87 -6.06 39.54
N ALA A 8 -3.58 -5.87 39.87
CA ALA A 8 -2.72 -4.91 39.16
C ALA A 8 -1.66 -5.60 38.26
N ASP A 9 -1.38 -6.89 38.48
CA ASP A 9 -0.25 -7.56 37.82
C ASP A 9 -0.66 -8.40 36.58
N GLU A 10 -1.95 -8.58 36.29
CA GLU A 10 -2.41 -9.33 35.11
C GLU A 10 -2.47 -8.50 33.81
N GLU A 11 -2.41 -7.16 33.89
CA GLU A 11 -2.47 -6.32 32.69
C GLU A 11 -1.11 -6.18 31.98
N SER A 12 -0.01 -6.56 32.65
CA SER A 12 1.36 -6.40 32.15
C SER A 12 1.88 -7.57 31.29
N LEU A 13 1.06 -8.59 31.02
CA LEU A 13 1.42 -9.75 30.20
C LEU A 13 0.67 -9.82 28.85
N ARG A 14 0.11 -8.71 28.35
CA ARG A 14 -0.39 -8.73 26.97
C ARG A 14 0.81 -8.94 26.01
N PRO A 15 0.83 -10.03 25.21
CA PRO A 15 1.72 -10.10 24.07
C PRO A 15 1.49 -8.86 23.18
N PRO A 16 2.44 -8.46 22.32
CA PRO A 16 2.21 -7.36 21.36
C PRO A 16 0.83 -7.58 20.76
N THR A 17 -0.05 -6.60 20.99
CA THR A 17 -1.50 -6.69 20.79
C THR A 17 -1.79 -7.53 19.55
N SER A 18 -2.48 -8.67 19.72
CA SER A 18 -3.07 -9.40 18.60
C SER A 18 -3.73 -8.35 17.72
N ALA A 19 -3.18 -8.11 16.53
CA ALA A 19 -3.63 -6.99 15.74
C ALA A 19 -5.13 -7.21 15.50
N GLY A 20 -5.95 -6.28 15.94
CA GLY A 20 -7.37 -6.42 15.68
C GLY A 20 -7.59 -6.19 14.20
N TRP A 21 -8.54 -6.93 13.63
CA TRP A 21 -8.89 -6.86 12.22
C TRP A 21 -10.31 -6.33 12.06
N PHE A 22 -10.53 -5.50 11.05
CA PHE A 22 -11.84 -5.38 10.45
C PHE A 22 -12.01 -6.47 9.41
N VAL A 23 -13.13 -7.17 9.48
CA VAL A 23 -13.53 -8.17 8.48
C VAL A 23 -14.82 -7.70 7.82
N LEU A 24 -14.80 -7.58 6.50
CA LEU A 24 -15.96 -7.31 5.67
C LEU A 24 -16.37 -8.60 4.95
N VAL A 25 -17.50 -9.17 5.38
CA VAL A 25 -18.16 -10.28 4.69
C VAL A 25 -19.24 -9.67 3.81
N TYR A 26 -19.16 -9.88 2.50
CA TYR A 26 -20.09 -9.23 1.58
C TYR A 26 -20.54 -10.14 0.44
N ARG A 27 -21.63 -9.74 -0.21
CA ARG A 27 -22.14 -10.34 -1.44
C ARG A 27 -22.78 -9.24 -2.27
N ILE A 28 -22.46 -9.21 -3.55
CA ILE A 28 -23.12 -8.32 -4.53
C ILE A 28 -23.76 -9.23 -5.57
N PRO A 29 -24.95 -8.88 -6.11
CA PRO A 29 -25.57 -9.61 -7.20
C PRO A 29 -24.59 -9.90 -8.35
N SER A 30 -24.79 -11.04 -9.02
CA SER A 30 -23.92 -11.48 -10.13
C SER A 30 -23.95 -10.50 -11.29
N GLU A 31 -25.10 -9.85 -11.51
CA GLU A 31 -25.32 -8.83 -12.51
C GLU A 31 -25.85 -7.53 -11.88
N PRO A 32 -25.40 -6.36 -12.38
CA PRO A 32 -24.37 -6.20 -13.41
C PRO A 32 -22.94 -6.36 -12.83
N THR A 33 -22.06 -7.07 -13.57
CA THR A 33 -20.68 -7.41 -13.15
C THR A 33 -19.85 -6.21 -12.67
N ARG A 34 -20.13 -5.02 -13.20
CA ARG A 34 -19.45 -3.77 -12.83
C ARG A 34 -19.50 -3.48 -11.33
N LEU A 35 -20.59 -3.82 -10.63
CA LEU A 35 -20.75 -3.51 -9.20
C LEU A 35 -19.76 -4.29 -8.34
N ARG A 36 -19.56 -5.58 -8.65
CA ARG A 36 -18.54 -6.42 -8.00
C ARG A 36 -17.14 -5.86 -8.22
N ALA A 37 -16.83 -5.47 -9.46
CA ALA A 37 -15.53 -4.90 -9.79
C ALA A 37 -15.28 -3.57 -9.06
N THR A 38 -16.31 -2.72 -8.87
CA THR A 38 -16.19 -1.49 -8.09
C THR A 38 -15.83 -1.76 -6.63
N ALA A 39 -16.54 -2.67 -5.95
CA ALA A 39 -16.25 -3.02 -4.56
C ALA A 39 -14.86 -3.64 -4.41
N TRP A 40 -14.48 -4.55 -5.32
CA TRP A 40 -13.15 -5.17 -5.31
C TRP A 40 -12.03 -4.13 -5.50
N ARG A 41 -12.15 -3.22 -6.48
CA ARG A 41 -11.16 -2.14 -6.67
C ARG A 41 -11.09 -1.24 -5.44
N ARG A 42 -12.22 -0.94 -4.80
CA ARG A 42 -12.25 -0.14 -3.58
C ARG A 42 -11.51 -0.85 -2.44
N LEU A 43 -11.76 -2.13 -2.21
CA LEU A 43 -11.04 -2.92 -1.20
C LEU A 43 -9.54 -2.98 -1.48
N LYS A 44 -9.15 -3.26 -2.73
CA LYS A 44 -7.73 -3.25 -3.14
C LYS A 44 -7.08 -1.89 -2.88
N SER A 45 -7.76 -0.78 -3.20
CA SER A 45 -7.25 0.58 -2.97
C SER A 45 -7.06 0.92 -1.48
N LEU A 46 -7.76 0.22 -0.58
CA LEU A 46 -7.61 0.38 0.87
C LEU A 46 -6.48 -0.49 1.45
N GLY A 47 -5.86 -1.36 0.65
CA GLY A 47 -4.90 -2.36 1.12
C GLY A 47 -5.55 -3.59 1.76
N ALA A 48 -6.84 -3.83 1.50
CA ALA A 48 -7.53 -4.98 2.05
C ALA A 48 -7.05 -6.27 1.40
N VAL A 49 -6.88 -7.32 2.21
CA VAL A 49 -6.56 -8.66 1.73
C VAL A 49 -7.75 -9.59 1.84
N TYR A 50 -7.85 -10.57 0.96
CA TYR A 50 -8.93 -11.55 1.01
C TYR A 50 -8.50 -12.79 1.78
N LEU A 51 -9.25 -13.13 2.82
CA LEU A 51 -9.05 -14.38 3.57
C LEU A 51 -9.76 -15.55 2.87
N GLN A 52 -10.89 -15.25 2.23
CA GLN A 52 -11.72 -16.15 1.45
C GLN A 52 -12.51 -15.34 0.41
N ASN A 53 -13.25 -16.05 -0.46
CA ASN A 53 -14.17 -15.40 -1.39
C ASN A 53 -15.14 -14.47 -0.67
N SER A 54 -15.11 -13.18 -1.05
CA SER A 54 -15.93 -12.12 -0.47
C SER A 54 -15.76 -11.89 1.05
N VAL A 55 -14.64 -12.32 1.61
CA VAL A 55 -14.23 -12.04 2.99
C VAL A 55 -12.92 -11.27 2.93
N ALA A 56 -13.01 -9.95 3.09
CA ALA A 56 -11.86 -9.06 3.07
C ALA A 56 -11.48 -8.62 4.49
N ALA A 57 -10.18 -8.47 4.75
CA ALA A 57 -9.64 -8.08 6.03
C ALA A 57 -8.73 -6.85 5.90
N LEU A 58 -8.78 -6.00 6.93
CA LEU A 58 -7.89 -4.85 7.12
C LEU A 58 -7.48 -4.76 8.59
N PRO A 59 -6.26 -4.28 8.90
CA PRO A 59 -5.90 -3.92 10.27
C PRO A 59 -6.83 -2.83 10.80
N ILE A 60 -7.12 -2.85 12.11
CA ILE A 60 -7.95 -1.81 12.72
C ILE A 60 -7.19 -0.49 12.75
N THR A 61 -7.66 0.45 11.92
CA THR A 61 -7.30 1.86 12.00
C THR A 61 -8.55 2.75 11.89
N PRO A 62 -8.52 3.99 12.41
CA PRO A 62 -9.63 4.92 12.24
C PRO A 62 -9.96 5.22 10.77
N ALA A 63 -8.93 5.23 9.90
CA ALA A 63 -9.09 5.44 8.47
C ALA A 63 -9.78 4.24 7.80
N ALA A 64 -9.34 3.02 8.12
CA ALA A 64 -9.94 1.79 7.63
C ALA A 64 -11.41 1.68 8.06
N GLU A 65 -11.73 2.00 9.32
CA GLU A 65 -13.10 1.96 9.83
C GLU A 65 -14.04 2.87 9.01
N ARG A 66 -13.66 4.14 8.83
CA ARG A 66 -14.46 5.10 8.05
C ARG A 66 -14.65 4.62 6.61
N ALA A 67 -13.59 4.13 5.99
CA ALA A 67 -13.64 3.68 4.60
C ALA A 67 -14.50 2.42 4.42
N LEU A 68 -14.40 1.45 5.34
CA LEU A 68 -15.18 0.21 5.29
C LEU A 68 -16.66 0.44 5.64
N ARG A 69 -16.98 1.37 6.56
CA ARG A 69 -18.37 1.76 6.82
C ARG A 69 -19.04 2.35 5.59
N LYS A 70 -18.33 3.24 4.89
CA LYS A 70 -18.80 3.78 3.61
C LYS A 70 -18.99 2.67 2.58
N LEU A 71 -18.01 1.79 2.39
CA LEU A 71 -18.13 0.70 1.43
C LEU A 71 -19.27 -0.28 1.77
N GLN A 72 -19.48 -0.58 3.05
CA GLN A 72 -20.59 -1.42 3.49
C GLN A 72 -21.94 -0.80 3.10
N HIS A 73 -22.08 0.52 3.27
CA HIS A 73 -23.25 1.26 2.83
C HIS A 73 -23.42 1.21 1.31
N ASP A 74 -22.36 1.55 0.55
CA ASP A 74 -22.36 1.51 -0.92
C ASP A 74 -22.76 0.12 -1.45
N ILE A 75 -22.28 -0.97 -0.82
CA ILE A 75 -22.65 -2.35 -1.18
C ILE A 75 -24.14 -2.60 -0.97
N THR A 76 -24.71 -2.06 0.11
CA THR A 76 -26.15 -2.20 0.41
C THR A 76 -26.99 -1.43 -0.61
N GLU A 77 -26.57 -0.23 -1.01
CA GLU A 77 -27.22 0.55 -2.08
C GLU A 77 -27.16 -0.17 -3.45
N MET A 78 -26.10 -0.94 -3.68
CA MET A 78 -25.95 -1.82 -4.86
C MET A 78 -26.80 -3.10 -4.79
N SER A 79 -27.80 -3.18 -3.90
CA SER A 79 -28.62 -4.38 -3.64
C SER A 79 -27.80 -5.61 -3.20
N GLY A 80 -26.61 -5.37 -2.64
CA GLY A 80 -25.79 -6.39 -2.00
C GLY A 80 -26.10 -6.53 -0.52
N THR A 81 -25.39 -7.46 0.11
CA THR A 81 -25.34 -7.60 1.57
C THR A 81 -23.91 -7.44 2.03
N ALA A 82 -23.71 -6.76 3.16
CA ALA A 82 -22.39 -6.57 3.74
C ALA A 82 -22.48 -6.47 5.26
N ILE A 83 -21.62 -7.24 5.93
CA ILE A 83 -21.45 -7.24 7.38
C ILE A 83 -20.00 -6.83 7.65
N LEU A 84 -19.85 -5.70 8.33
CA LEU A 84 -18.56 -5.23 8.84
C LEU A 84 -18.47 -5.58 10.32
N MET A 85 -17.44 -6.33 10.69
CA MET A 85 -17.18 -6.72 12.07
C MET A 85 -15.76 -6.38 12.49
N ARG A 86 -15.61 -6.09 13.78
CA ARG A 86 -14.31 -6.05 14.44
C ARG A 86 -14.02 -7.44 15.01
N SER A 87 -12.85 -7.98 14.71
CA SER A 87 -12.48 -9.36 15.03
C SER A 87 -11.04 -9.43 15.52
N SER A 88 -10.73 -10.50 16.25
CA SER A 88 -9.36 -10.98 16.52
C SER A 88 -9.24 -12.40 15.99
N VAL A 89 -8.04 -12.79 15.56
CA VAL A 89 -7.82 -14.17 15.10
C VAL A 89 -7.62 -15.07 16.31
N LEU A 90 -8.48 -16.08 16.46
CA LEU A 90 -8.38 -17.02 17.57
C LEU A 90 -7.22 -18.02 17.38
N VAL A 91 -7.02 -18.48 16.15
CA VAL A 91 -5.94 -19.40 15.73
C VAL A 91 -5.51 -19.03 14.31
N GLY A 92 -4.19 -18.95 14.06
CA GLY A 92 -3.65 -18.66 12.73
C GLY A 92 -3.38 -17.17 12.46
N GLU A 93 -3.20 -16.34 13.48
CA GLU A 93 -2.84 -14.91 13.34
C GLU A 93 -1.63 -14.72 12.41
N SER A 94 -0.59 -15.56 12.54
CA SER A 94 0.59 -15.52 11.67
C SER A 94 0.26 -15.76 10.19
N HIS A 95 -0.76 -16.58 9.89
CA HIS A 95 -1.19 -16.82 8.52
C HIS A 95 -1.91 -15.59 7.94
N VAL A 96 -2.78 -14.95 8.73
CA VAL A 96 -3.47 -13.72 8.31
C VAL A 96 -2.46 -12.58 8.08
N LEU A 97 -1.50 -12.44 9.01
CA LEU A 97 -0.39 -11.50 8.86
C LEU A 97 0.44 -11.79 7.61
N ALA A 98 0.78 -13.06 7.35
CA ALA A 98 1.54 -13.45 6.17
C ALA A 98 0.81 -13.12 4.86
N ILE A 99 -0.50 -13.34 4.78
CA ILE A 99 -1.32 -12.92 3.62
C ILE A 99 -1.24 -11.40 3.43
N PHE A 100 -1.35 -10.64 4.52
CA PHE A 100 -1.28 -9.19 4.47
C PHE A 100 0.10 -8.70 4.01
N GLN A 101 1.17 -9.18 4.65
CA GLN A 101 2.53 -8.78 4.33
C GLN A 101 2.93 -9.21 2.91
N ALA A 102 2.55 -10.41 2.45
CA ALA A 102 2.79 -10.83 1.07
C ALA A 102 2.17 -9.85 0.07
N ALA A 103 0.90 -9.45 0.29
CA ALA A 103 0.25 -8.49 -0.59
C ALA A 103 0.90 -7.08 -0.60
N ARG A 104 1.64 -6.69 0.45
CA ARG A 104 2.42 -5.44 0.47
C ARG A 104 3.78 -5.65 -0.19
N THR A 105 4.41 -6.79 0.08
CA THR A 105 5.69 -7.21 -0.49
C THR A 105 5.61 -7.22 -2.01
N ASP A 106 4.58 -7.85 -2.59
CA ASP A 106 4.36 -7.89 -4.04
C ASP A 106 4.33 -6.49 -4.69
N GLU A 107 3.78 -5.49 -3.99
CA GLU A 107 3.71 -4.13 -4.50
C GLU A 107 5.03 -3.37 -4.34
N TYR A 108 5.79 -3.65 -3.28
CA TYR A 108 7.15 -3.13 -3.14
C TYR A 108 8.08 -3.71 -4.21
N GLU A 109 7.97 -4.99 -4.51
CA GLU A 109 8.69 -5.64 -5.63
C GLU A 109 8.32 -4.98 -6.97
N GLU A 110 7.03 -4.74 -7.22
CA GLU A 110 6.60 -4.05 -8.45
C GLU A 110 7.18 -2.62 -8.53
N ILE A 111 7.30 -1.90 -7.40
CA ILE A 111 7.95 -0.58 -7.36
C ILE A 111 9.44 -0.70 -7.71
N VAL A 112 10.16 -1.66 -7.13
CA VAL A 112 11.58 -1.91 -7.43
C VAL A 112 11.80 -2.22 -8.91
N ASP A 113 10.92 -3.03 -9.50
CA ASP A 113 10.97 -3.34 -10.93
C ASP A 113 10.75 -2.07 -11.79
N ARG A 114 9.81 -1.19 -11.39
CA ARG A 114 9.60 0.08 -12.10
C ARG A 114 10.77 1.04 -11.94
N CYS A 115 11.39 1.12 -10.77
CA CYS A 115 12.62 1.89 -10.54
C CYS A 115 13.75 1.39 -11.45
N SER A 116 13.92 0.07 -11.56
CA SER A 116 14.90 -0.54 -12.46
C SER A 116 14.65 -0.17 -13.93
N GLY A 117 13.37 -0.18 -14.35
CA GLY A 117 12.98 0.27 -15.69
C GLY A 117 13.24 1.76 -15.95
N PHE A 118 12.94 2.62 -14.96
CA PHE A 118 13.21 4.05 -15.01
C PHE A 118 14.71 4.34 -15.18
N LEU A 119 15.55 3.73 -14.33
CA LEU A 119 17.01 3.88 -14.40
C LEU A 119 17.57 3.43 -15.76
N ALA A 120 17.03 2.34 -16.31
CA ALA A 120 17.45 1.84 -17.61
C ALA A 120 17.06 2.78 -18.76
N GLU A 121 15.94 3.50 -18.68
CA GLU A 121 15.56 4.49 -19.69
C GLU A 121 16.43 5.74 -19.58
N LEU A 122 16.64 6.24 -18.37
CA LEU A 122 17.51 7.38 -18.09
C LEU A 122 18.95 7.13 -18.59
N GLN A 123 19.48 5.92 -18.37
CA GLN A 123 20.78 5.52 -18.89
C GLN A 123 20.84 5.53 -20.43
N LYS A 124 19.77 5.10 -21.12
CA LYS A 124 19.74 5.14 -22.60
C LYS A 124 19.76 6.57 -23.12
N GLU A 125 19.05 7.49 -22.46
CA GLU A 125 19.09 8.92 -22.81
C GLU A 125 20.49 9.49 -22.59
N TYR A 126 21.12 9.14 -21.47
CA TYR A 126 22.51 9.52 -21.18
C TYR A 126 23.47 9.04 -22.26
N ASP A 127 23.38 7.76 -22.66
CA ASP A 127 24.24 7.16 -23.70
C ASP A 127 24.01 7.81 -25.08
N LYS A 128 22.79 8.25 -25.37
CA LYS A 128 22.43 8.99 -26.59
C LYS A 128 22.80 10.48 -26.51
N GLN A 129 23.31 10.95 -25.37
CA GLN A 129 23.56 12.36 -25.09
C GLN A 129 22.32 13.25 -25.28
N HIS A 130 21.14 12.71 -24.96
CA HIS A 130 19.86 13.40 -25.18
C HIS A 130 19.50 14.33 -24.02
N PHE A 131 20.36 15.30 -23.71
CA PHE A 131 20.20 16.18 -22.55
C PHE A 131 19.36 17.42 -22.90
N THR A 132 18.04 17.34 -22.72
CA THR A 132 17.14 18.48 -22.94
C THR A 132 16.23 18.72 -21.74
N TYR A 133 15.75 19.96 -21.55
CA TYR A 133 14.80 20.27 -20.49
C TYR A 133 13.49 19.49 -20.60
N ALA A 134 13.02 19.20 -21.82
CA ALA A 134 11.77 18.48 -22.02
C ALA A 134 11.85 17.04 -21.49
N GLU A 135 12.96 16.35 -21.76
CA GLU A 135 13.21 14.99 -21.26
C GLU A 135 13.41 14.99 -19.74
N LEU A 136 14.10 16.01 -19.20
CA LEU A 136 14.22 16.18 -17.75
C LEU A 136 12.85 16.33 -17.07
N GLU A 137 11.97 17.18 -17.61
CA GLU A 137 10.62 17.38 -17.07
C GLU A 137 9.78 16.09 -17.12
N GLU A 138 9.88 15.33 -18.22
CA GLU A 138 9.20 14.03 -18.34
C GLU A 138 9.70 13.03 -17.28
N ASN A 139 11.03 12.93 -17.12
CA ASN A 139 11.64 12.06 -16.12
C ASN A 139 11.29 12.47 -14.67
N GLU A 140 11.21 13.77 -14.37
CA GLU A 140 10.75 14.27 -13.06
C GLU A 140 9.30 13.90 -12.76
N VAL A 141 8.42 13.98 -13.76
CA VAL A 141 7.02 13.56 -13.65
C VAL A 141 6.93 12.06 -13.38
N ASP A 142 7.73 11.24 -14.06
CA ASP A 142 7.75 9.79 -13.89
C ASP A 142 8.33 9.37 -12.53
N HIS A 143 9.42 9.99 -12.09
CA HIS A 143 9.95 9.80 -10.74
C HIS A 143 8.90 10.18 -9.67
N THR A 144 8.21 11.31 -9.85
CA THR A 144 7.13 11.75 -8.95
C THR A 144 5.99 10.72 -8.87
N LYS A 145 5.66 10.03 -9.98
CA LYS A 145 4.66 8.94 -9.95
C LYS A 145 5.14 7.77 -9.07
N LEU A 146 6.42 7.40 -9.16
CA LEU A 146 7.01 6.32 -8.35
C LEU A 146 7.00 6.68 -6.85
N VAL A 147 7.45 7.89 -6.49
CA VAL A 147 7.42 8.39 -5.10
C VAL A 147 6.00 8.36 -4.53
N ASN A 148 5.03 8.87 -5.30
CA ASN A 148 3.63 8.88 -4.88
C ASN A 148 3.04 7.47 -4.74
N TRP A 149 3.50 6.52 -5.56
CA TRP A 149 3.07 5.14 -5.44
C TRP A 149 3.63 4.49 -4.17
N LEU A 150 4.93 4.64 -3.88
CA LEU A 150 5.55 4.17 -2.65
C LEU A 150 4.83 4.70 -1.41
N ALA A 151 4.57 6.02 -1.37
CA ALA A 151 3.86 6.66 -0.25
C ALA A 151 2.46 6.06 -0.04
N LYS A 152 1.75 5.74 -1.13
CA LYS A 152 0.44 5.07 -1.04
C LYS A 152 0.57 3.65 -0.49
N VAL A 153 1.64 2.91 -0.82
CA VAL A 153 1.87 1.54 -0.28
C VAL A 153 2.18 1.61 1.20
N GLN A 154 3.09 2.49 1.61
CA GLN A 154 3.45 2.71 3.01
C GLN A 154 2.25 3.15 3.87
N ALA A 155 1.39 4.03 3.34
CA ALA A 155 0.19 4.49 4.05
C ALA A 155 -0.85 3.38 4.33
N ARG A 156 -0.73 2.23 3.66
CA ARG A 156 -1.58 1.05 3.86
C ARG A 156 -0.81 -0.14 4.41
N ASP A 157 0.47 0.02 4.77
CA ASP A 157 1.30 -1.02 5.35
C ASP A 157 1.45 -0.80 6.87
N GLU A 158 0.52 -1.40 7.62
CA GLU A 158 0.48 -1.28 9.08
C GLU A 158 1.50 -2.18 9.81
N PHE A 159 2.11 -3.13 9.09
CA PHE A 159 2.97 -4.15 9.70
C PHE A 159 4.39 -4.17 9.15
N VAL A 160 4.78 -3.13 8.39
CA VAL A 160 6.14 -2.98 7.86
C VAL A 160 6.56 -4.24 7.11
N ALA A 161 5.92 -4.51 5.98
CA ALA A 161 6.15 -5.71 5.22
C ALA A 161 7.59 -5.79 4.67
N PRO A 162 8.11 -7.01 4.43
CA PRO A 162 9.36 -7.21 3.70
C PRO A 162 9.34 -6.47 2.33
N GLY A 163 10.51 -6.07 1.85
CA GLY A 163 10.65 -5.34 0.58
C GLY A 163 10.52 -3.82 0.70
N ARG A 164 10.02 -3.29 1.83
CA ARG A 164 9.85 -1.85 2.03
C ARG A 164 11.18 -1.08 1.95
N ALA A 165 12.21 -1.57 2.62
CA ALA A 165 13.51 -0.90 2.67
C ALA A 165 14.18 -0.91 1.29
N GLU A 166 14.04 -2.02 0.57
CA GLU A 166 14.52 -2.19 -0.80
C GLU A 166 13.82 -1.22 -1.76
N ALA A 167 12.50 -1.06 -1.67
CA ALA A 167 11.75 -0.09 -2.47
C ALA A 167 12.11 1.37 -2.13
N GLU A 168 12.30 1.69 -0.85
CA GLU A 168 12.78 3.00 -0.41
C GLU A 168 14.18 3.31 -0.97
N ALA A 169 15.08 2.33 -0.94
CA ALA A 169 16.42 2.46 -1.52
C ALA A 169 16.39 2.65 -3.04
N ALA A 170 15.55 1.89 -3.75
CA ALA A 170 15.41 1.99 -5.20
C ALA A 170 14.86 3.36 -5.64
N ILE A 171 13.88 3.93 -4.92
CA ILE A 171 13.40 5.30 -5.17
C ILE A 171 14.53 6.32 -4.99
N LYS A 172 15.32 6.19 -3.93
CA LYS A 172 16.46 7.09 -3.68
C LYS A 172 17.55 6.98 -4.75
N GLU A 173 17.77 5.79 -5.29
CA GLU A 173 18.68 5.58 -6.42
C GLU A 173 18.16 6.29 -7.67
N CYS A 174 16.86 6.19 -7.98
CA CYS A 174 16.24 6.96 -9.07
C CYS A 174 16.41 8.47 -8.89
N GLU A 175 16.17 8.98 -7.68
CA GLU A 175 16.35 10.40 -7.36
C GLU A 175 17.80 10.85 -7.62
N THR A 176 18.77 10.09 -7.13
CA THR A 176 20.20 10.40 -7.31
C THR A 176 20.58 10.41 -8.79
N ALA A 177 20.16 9.41 -9.56
CA ALA A 177 20.44 9.32 -10.98
C ALA A 177 19.79 10.48 -11.77
N LEU A 178 18.58 10.88 -11.39
CA LEU A 178 17.87 12.00 -11.99
C LEU A 178 18.56 13.34 -11.69
N GLU A 179 19.07 13.54 -10.47
CA GLU A 179 19.87 14.73 -10.12
C GLU A 179 21.16 14.82 -10.94
N GLU A 180 21.84 13.69 -11.16
CA GLU A 180 23.03 13.63 -12.02
C GLU A 180 22.70 13.95 -13.48
N TYR A 181 21.57 13.43 -13.99
CA TYR A 181 21.07 13.74 -15.32
C TYR A 181 20.71 15.23 -15.46
N ALA A 182 19.99 15.80 -14.49
CA ALA A 182 19.64 17.22 -14.45
C ALA A 182 20.89 18.12 -14.47
N ALA A 183 21.90 17.77 -13.68
CA ALA A 183 23.19 18.48 -13.67
C ALA A 183 23.86 18.48 -15.06
N ARG A 184 23.68 17.41 -15.86
CA ARG A 184 24.14 17.39 -17.25
C ARG A 184 23.32 18.26 -18.18
N VAL A 185 22.00 18.23 -18.08
CA VAL A 185 21.11 19.11 -18.85
C VAL A 185 21.47 20.58 -18.64
N TYR A 186 21.70 21.01 -17.39
CA TYR A 186 22.10 22.40 -17.11
C TYR A 186 23.45 22.82 -17.71
N VAL A 187 24.35 21.87 -17.97
CA VAL A 187 25.66 22.14 -18.58
C VAL A 187 25.56 22.22 -20.11
N GLU A 188 24.77 21.34 -20.73
CA GLU A 188 24.64 21.23 -22.19
C GLU A 188 23.61 22.22 -22.77
N GLU A 189 22.54 22.50 -22.02
CA GLU A 189 21.57 23.57 -22.28
C GLU A 189 21.56 24.55 -21.11
N PRO A 190 22.60 25.39 -20.94
CA PRO A 190 22.55 26.45 -19.94
C PRO A 190 21.34 27.33 -20.22
N GLU A 191 20.45 27.48 -19.24
CA GLU A 191 19.25 28.31 -19.33
C GLU A 191 19.58 29.64 -20.03
N GLY A 192 19.18 29.77 -21.30
CA GLY A 192 19.67 30.87 -22.12
C GLY A 192 19.20 30.85 -23.57
N HIS A 193 18.04 31.46 -23.83
CA HIS A 193 17.87 32.67 -24.67
C HIS A 193 16.43 32.87 -25.13
#